data_AF-A0AA43M7U6-F1
#
_entry.id   AF-A0AA43M7U6-F1
#
_cell.length_a   1.000
_cell.length_b   1.000
_cell.length_c   1.000
_cell.angle_alpha   90.00
_cell.angle_beta   90.00
_cell.angle_gamma   90.00
#
_symmetry.space_group_name_H-M   'P 1'
#
loop_
_entity.id
_entity.type
_entity.pdbx_description
1 polymer ?
#
loop_
_entity_poly.entity_id
_entity_poly.type
_entity_poly.pdbx_seq_one_letter_code
_entity_poly.pdbx_strand_id
1 'polypeptide(L)'
;MSEKKQNNVSLVRKEGVTLEQQATEYILDPKTLGALIIDGNNSNVSTQVDMEYAREVIGQGIDEVKKGDLSKLEEMLYSQAVALNMMFSNLSRRASLQTNVDIKTTLTNLCFKAQNQSRNTIQTLINLKQPSQTSFIKQANIANGHQQINNGVAQSSPENLSNQSNELLEVQDGKWLDRGKKAETEGVNSELETMGEIHRGENSSGQS
;
A
#
# COMPACT_ATOMS: atom_id res chain seq x y z
N MET A 1 -37.45 18.36 -7.95
CA MET A 1 -37.41 17.90 -6.54
C MET A 1 -37.90 16.46 -6.55
N SER A 2 -37.02 15.47 -6.36
CA SER A 2 -37.45 14.08 -6.24
C SER A 2 -37.83 13.85 -4.77
N GLU A 3 -39.08 13.47 -4.52
CA GLU A 3 -39.53 13.07 -3.19
C GLU A 3 -38.67 11.90 -2.70
N LYS A 4 -38.00 12.07 -1.55
CA LYS A 4 -37.29 10.98 -0.88
C LYS A 4 -38.33 9.95 -0.43
N LYS A 5 -38.33 8.78 -1.06
CA LYS A 5 -39.11 7.62 -0.63
C LYS A 5 -38.73 7.32 0.83
N GLN A 6 -39.67 7.49 1.76
CA GLN A 6 -39.46 7.13 3.17
C GLN A 6 -39.51 5.61 3.29
N ASN A 7 -38.34 4.99 3.43
CA ASN A 7 -38.21 3.55 3.69
C ASN A 7 -38.53 3.28 5.16
N ASN A 8 -39.84 3.23 5.50
CA ASN A 8 -40.29 2.91 6.85
C ASN A 8 -40.33 1.40 7.04
N VAL A 9 -39.41 0.86 7.84
CA VAL A 9 -39.39 -0.55 8.23
C VAL A 9 -40.10 -0.70 9.57
N SER A 10 -41.16 -1.52 9.61
CA SER A 10 -41.85 -1.87 10.84
C SER A 10 -41.08 -2.96 11.59
N LEU A 11 -40.38 -2.62 12.66
CA LEU A 11 -39.69 -3.58 13.52
C LEU A 11 -40.64 -4.10 14.60
N VAL A 12 -40.86 -5.42 14.62
CA VAL A 12 -41.62 -6.09 15.70
C VAL A 12 -40.72 -6.22 16.93
N ARG A 13 -41.19 -5.71 18.08
CA ARG A 13 -40.45 -5.75 19.34
C ARG A 13 -40.09 -7.18 19.73
N LYS A 14 -38.81 -7.50 19.75
CA LYS A 14 -38.26 -8.72 20.39
C LYS A 14 -38.28 -8.60 21.92
N GLU A 15 -38.54 -9.72 22.59
CA GLU A 15 -38.57 -9.82 24.04
C GLU A 15 -37.18 -9.56 24.64
N GLY A 16 -37.08 -8.74 25.69
CA GLY A 16 -35.82 -8.43 26.38
C GLY A 16 -34.94 -7.33 25.76
N VAL A 17 -35.33 -6.71 24.65
CA VAL A 17 -34.53 -5.65 23.98
C VAL A 17 -35.37 -4.39 23.79
N THR A 18 -34.79 -3.21 24.01
CA THR A 18 -35.49 -1.93 23.76
C THR A 18 -35.72 -1.71 22.26
N LEU A 19 -36.72 -0.90 21.89
CA LEU A 19 -37.00 -0.61 20.47
C LEU A 19 -35.83 0.16 19.85
N GLU A 20 -35.17 1.03 20.61
CA GLU A 20 -34.01 1.81 20.20
C GLU A 20 -32.81 0.90 19.88
N GLN A 21 -32.58 -0.12 20.71
CA GLN A 21 -31.50 -1.08 20.47
C GLN A 21 -31.81 -1.94 19.23
N GLN A 22 -33.05 -2.41 19.06
CA GLN A 22 -33.43 -3.18 17.87
C GLN A 22 -33.33 -2.35 16.58
N ALA A 23 -33.74 -1.09 16.62
CA ALA A 23 -33.59 -0.17 15.50
C ALA A 23 -32.12 0.09 15.17
N THR A 24 -31.28 0.26 16.18
CA THR A 24 -29.84 0.47 16.00
C THR A 24 -29.18 -0.78 15.39
N GLU A 25 -29.48 -1.97 15.91
CA GLU A 25 -28.99 -3.23 15.35
C GLU A 25 -29.43 -3.43 13.90
N TYR A 26 -30.68 -3.05 13.57
CA TYR A 26 -31.19 -3.10 12.21
C TYR A 26 -30.43 -2.16 11.27
N ILE A 27 -30.18 -0.92 11.69
CA ILE A 27 -29.48 0.08 10.87
C ILE A 27 -28.02 -0.29 10.66
N LEU A 28 -27.35 -0.85 11.68
CA LEU A 28 -25.93 -1.21 11.63
C LEU A 28 -25.65 -2.57 10.96
N ASP A 29 -26.69 -3.38 10.71
CA ASP A 29 -26.54 -4.64 9.98
C ASP A 29 -25.93 -4.37 8.59
N PRO A 30 -24.80 -5.01 8.22
CA PRO A 30 -24.09 -4.73 6.96
C PRO A 30 -24.98 -4.78 5.71
N LYS A 31 -26.03 -5.63 5.73
CA LYS A 31 -27.02 -5.72 4.65
C LYS A 31 -27.85 -4.45 4.51
N THR A 32 -28.28 -3.83 5.63
CA THR A 32 -29.04 -2.56 5.60
C THR A 32 -28.17 -1.43 5.07
N LEU A 33 -26.93 -1.32 5.56
CA LEU A 33 -26.01 -0.27 5.11
C LEU A 33 -25.73 -0.39 3.60
N GLY A 34 -25.44 -1.60 3.10
CA GLY A 34 -25.25 -1.82 1.68
C GLY A 34 -26.50 -1.52 0.85
N ALA A 35 -27.68 -1.94 1.33
CA ALA A 35 -28.94 -1.71 0.66
C ALA A 35 -29.30 -0.21 0.56
N LEU A 36 -29.02 0.58 1.61
CA LEU A 36 -29.21 2.03 1.61
C LEU A 36 -28.35 2.72 0.54
N ILE A 37 -27.11 2.25 0.35
CA ILE A 37 -26.22 2.79 -0.69
C ILE A 37 -26.73 2.42 -2.09
N ILE A 38 -27.22 1.18 -2.27
CA ILE A 38 -27.78 0.74 -3.55
C ILE A 38 -29.05 1.52 -3.89
N ASP A 39 -29.98 1.66 -2.94
CA ASP A 39 -31.23 2.41 -3.10
C ASP A 39 -30.95 3.87 -3.48
N GLY A 40 -29.98 4.51 -2.82
CA GLY A 40 -29.55 5.87 -3.15
C GLY A 40 -28.92 6.04 -4.54
N ASN A 41 -28.40 4.95 -5.14
CA ASN A 41 -27.73 4.95 -6.44
C ASN A 41 -28.53 4.25 -7.56
N ASN A 42 -29.72 3.70 -7.27
CA ASN A 42 -30.48 2.86 -8.22
C ASN A 42 -30.92 3.61 -9.49
N SER A 43 -30.99 4.94 -9.42
CA SER A 43 -31.57 5.80 -10.44
C SER A 43 -30.89 5.71 -11.80
N ASN A 44 -29.67 5.18 -11.84
CA ASN A 44 -28.87 5.01 -13.06
C ASN A 44 -28.95 3.60 -13.66
N VAL A 45 -29.60 2.62 -13.01
CA VAL A 45 -29.55 1.21 -13.42
C VAL A 45 -30.93 0.56 -13.48
N SER A 46 -31.78 0.74 -12.47
CA SER A 46 -33.12 0.13 -12.45
C SER A 46 -34.02 0.82 -11.42
N THR A 47 -35.24 1.15 -11.83
CA THR A 47 -36.29 1.67 -10.95
C THR A 47 -36.98 0.57 -10.12
N GLN A 48 -36.64 -0.70 -10.35
CA GLN A 48 -37.30 -1.87 -9.74
C GLN A 48 -36.57 -2.40 -8.51
N VAL A 49 -35.38 -1.88 -8.20
CA VAL A 49 -34.62 -2.31 -7.01
C VAL A 49 -35.11 -1.51 -5.81
N ASP A 50 -35.83 -2.16 -4.90
CA ASP A 50 -36.13 -1.59 -3.59
C ASP A 50 -35.09 -2.00 -2.53
N MET A 51 -35.13 -1.31 -1.39
CA MET A 51 -34.17 -1.51 -0.30
C MET A 51 -34.24 -2.94 0.27
N GLU A 52 -35.43 -3.55 0.33
CA GLU A 52 -35.59 -4.88 0.91
C GLU A 52 -35.00 -5.95 0.00
N TYR A 53 -35.24 -5.85 -1.32
CA TYR A 53 -34.62 -6.72 -2.31
C TYR A 53 -33.10 -6.57 -2.32
N ALA A 54 -32.58 -5.34 -2.26
CA ALA A 54 -31.13 -5.12 -2.17
C ALA A 54 -30.54 -5.74 -0.89
N ARG A 55 -31.24 -5.62 0.24
CA ARG A 55 -30.84 -6.20 1.53
C ARG A 55 -30.83 -7.73 1.49
N GLU A 56 -31.81 -8.35 0.83
CA GLU A 56 -31.86 -9.81 0.61
C GLU A 56 -30.66 -10.28 -0.22
N VAL A 57 -30.41 -9.66 -1.37
CA VAL A 57 -29.30 -10.03 -2.27
C VAL A 57 -27.94 -9.87 -1.60
N ILE A 58 -27.71 -8.78 -0.84
CA ILE A 58 -26.49 -8.61 -0.05
C ILE A 58 -26.38 -9.71 1.01
N GLY A 59 -27.49 -10.09 1.64
CA GLY A 59 -27.52 -11.17 2.62
C GLY A 59 -27.12 -12.51 2.04
N GLN A 60 -27.61 -12.85 0.85
CA GLN A 60 -27.21 -14.07 0.14
C GLN A 60 -25.69 -14.08 -0.13
N GLY A 61 -25.13 -12.96 -0.60
CA GLY A 61 -23.67 -12.85 -0.81
C GLY A 61 -22.86 -13.00 0.48
N ILE A 62 -23.32 -12.43 1.60
CA ILE A 62 -22.67 -12.61 2.91
C ILE A 62 -22.70 -14.08 3.33
N ASP A 63 -23.82 -14.77 3.14
CA ASP A 63 -23.96 -16.17 3.53
C ASP A 63 -23.16 -17.12 2.65
N GLU A 64 -22.99 -16.82 1.36
CA GLU A 64 -22.06 -17.52 0.47
C GLU A 64 -20.60 -17.38 0.94
N VAL A 65 -20.17 -16.16 1.28
CA VAL A 65 -18.82 -15.91 1.82
C VAL A 65 -18.61 -16.65 3.14
N LYS A 66 -19.61 -16.68 4.03
CA LYS A 66 -19.54 -17.48 5.28
C LYS A 66 -19.42 -18.98 5.03
N LYS A 67 -19.99 -19.49 3.92
CA LYS A 67 -19.86 -20.89 3.50
C LYS A 67 -18.51 -21.18 2.81
N GLY A 68 -17.68 -20.17 2.62
CA GLY A 68 -16.38 -20.28 1.97
C GLY A 68 -16.43 -20.16 0.45
N ASP A 69 -17.59 -19.81 -0.14
CA ASP A 69 -17.67 -19.48 -1.55
C ASP A 69 -17.21 -18.03 -1.76
N LEU A 70 -16.07 -17.87 -2.42
CA LEU A 70 -15.44 -16.60 -2.69
C LEU A 70 -15.58 -16.18 -4.16
N SER A 71 -16.31 -16.94 -4.98
CA SER A 71 -16.39 -16.74 -6.44
C SER A 71 -16.82 -15.32 -6.82
N LYS A 72 -17.84 -14.78 -6.16
CA LYS A 72 -18.30 -13.39 -6.39
C LYS A 72 -17.26 -12.34 -5.98
N LEU A 73 -16.46 -12.60 -4.93
CA LEU A 73 -15.38 -11.71 -4.53
C LEU A 73 -14.22 -11.77 -5.55
N GLU A 74 -13.94 -12.96 -6.10
CA GLU A 74 -12.96 -13.13 -7.17
C GLU A 74 -13.33 -12.34 -8.42
N GLU A 75 -14.58 -12.48 -8.87
CA GLU A 75 -15.13 -11.75 -10.01
C GLU A 75 -15.11 -10.22 -9.78
N MET A 76 -15.47 -9.79 -8.57
CA MET A 76 -15.43 -8.38 -8.18
C MET A 76 -14.00 -7.83 -8.22
N LEU A 77 -13.04 -8.51 -7.59
CA LEU A 77 -11.63 -8.08 -7.57
C LEU A 77 -11.04 -8.06 -8.98
N TYR A 78 -11.35 -9.06 -9.81
CA TYR A 78 -10.93 -9.09 -11.21
C TYR A 78 -11.48 -7.88 -11.98
N SER A 79 -12.79 -7.61 -11.87
CA SER A 79 -13.44 -6.48 -12.52
C SER A 79 -12.84 -5.13 -12.08
N GLN A 80 -12.56 -4.98 -10.78
CA GLN A 80 -11.88 -3.80 -10.24
C GLN A 80 -10.46 -3.64 -10.79
N ALA A 81 -9.68 -4.73 -10.88
CA ALA A 81 -8.34 -4.71 -11.45
C ALA A 81 -8.36 -4.28 -12.93
N VAL A 82 -9.33 -4.77 -13.70
CA VAL A 82 -9.54 -4.37 -15.10
C VAL A 82 -9.89 -2.89 -15.22
N ALA A 83 -10.81 -2.38 -14.39
CA ALA A 83 -11.20 -0.98 -14.38
C ALA A 83 -10.01 -0.05 -14.04
N LEU A 84 -9.19 -0.43 -13.05
CA LEU A 84 -7.97 0.30 -12.68
C LEU A 84 -6.92 0.28 -13.81
N ASN A 85 -6.77 -0.84 -14.52
CA ASN A 85 -5.88 -0.92 -15.68
C ASN A 85 -6.39 -0.06 -16.85
N MET A 86 -7.70 0.02 -17.05
CA MET A 86 -8.31 0.93 -18.03
C MET A 86 -8.06 2.39 -17.64
N MET A 87 -8.17 2.73 -16.36
CA MET A 87 -7.84 4.06 -15.84
C MET A 87 -6.36 4.41 -16.08
N PHE A 88 -5.43 3.48 -15.82
CA PHE A 88 -4.02 3.64 -16.19
C PHE A 88 -3.88 3.96 -17.67
N SER A 89 -4.44 3.12 -18.55
CA SER A 89 -4.33 3.27 -20.00
C SER A 89 -4.86 4.62 -20.49
N ASN A 90 -6.02 5.04 -19.99
CA ASN A 90 -6.64 6.32 -20.32
C ASN A 90 -5.81 7.52 -19.85
N LEU A 91 -5.32 7.49 -18.61
CA LEU A 91 -4.49 8.55 -18.06
C LEU A 91 -3.13 8.65 -18.76
N SER A 92 -2.49 7.52 -19.08
CA SER A 92 -1.23 7.48 -19.82
C SER A 92 -1.39 8.06 -21.23
N ARG A 93 -2.47 7.70 -21.94
CA ARG A 93 -2.79 8.31 -23.25
C ARG A 93 -3.03 9.80 -23.13
N ARG A 94 -3.76 10.25 -22.10
CA ARG A 94 -3.99 11.69 -21.88
C ARG A 94 -2.69 12.43 -21.57
N ALA A 95 -1.80 11.84 -20.76
CA ALA A 95 -0.50 12.40 -20.40
C ALA A 95 0.43 12.53 -21.60
N SER A 96 0.46 11.55 -22.52
CA SER A 96 1.33 11.60 -23.69
C SER A 96 0.99 12.73 -24.67
N LEU A 97 -0.26 13.17 -24.67
CA LEU A 97 -0.75 14.28 -25.49
C LEU A 97 -0.55 15.66 -24.84
N GLN A 98 -0.10 15.73 -23.58
CA GLN A 98 0.09 17.01 -22.90
C GLN A 98 1.44 17.65 -23.25
N THR A 99 1.39 18.93 -23.60
CA THR A 99 2.57 19.79 -23.77
C THR A 99 2.93 20.51 -22.47
N ASN A 100 1.94 20.81 -21.62
CA ASN A 100 2.15 21.39 -20.30
C ASN A 100 2.76 20.34 -19.36
N VAL A 101 3.95 20.63 -18.84
CA VAL A 101 4.75 19.72 -17.99
C VAL A 101 4.05 19.41 -16.66
N ASP A 102 3.36 20.38 -16.05
CA ASP A 102 2.68 20.20 -14.76
C ASP A 102 1.48 19.25 -14.90
N ILE A 103 0.68 19.44 -15.94
CA ILE A 103 -0.46 18.57 -16.24
C ILE A 103 0.04 17.16 -16.60
N LYS A 104 1.08 17.08 -17.44
CA LYS A 104 1.70 15.80 -17.81
C LYS A 104 2.20 15.04 -16.60
N THR A 105 2.90 15.73 -15.69
CA THR A 105 3.43 15.14 -14.45
C THR A 105 2.29 14.66 -13.54
N THR A 106 1.24 15.47 -13.38
CA THR A 106 0.06 15.11 -12.58
C THR A 106 -0.64 13.86 -13.12
N LEU A 107 -0.92 13.82 -14.43
CA LEU A 107 -1.56 12.67 -15.07
C LEU A 107 -0.68 11.41 -15.02
N THR A 108 0.63 11.56 -15.19
CA THR A 108 1.59 10.46 -15.10
C THR A 108 1.63 9.88 -13.68
N ASN A 109 1.63 10.73 -12.65
CA ASN A 109 1.55 10.28 -11.26
C ASN A 109 0.24 9.54 -10.96
N LEU A 110 -0.89 10.04 -11.48
CA LEU A 110 -2.19 9.39 -11.34
C LEU A 110 -2.23 8.03 -12.08
N CYS A 111 -1.65 7.93 -13.27
CA CYS A 111 -1.63 6.67 -14.01
C CYS A 111 -0.78 5.60 -13.29
N PHE A 112 0.40 5.96 -12.78
CA PHE A 112 1.22 5.01 -12.01
C PHE A 112 0.56 4.58 -10.70
N LYS A 113 -0.19 5.47 -10.04
CA LYS A 113 -1.03 5.08 -8.90
C LYS A 113 -2.11 4.07 -9.31
N ALA A 114 -2.82 4.29 -10.42
CA ALA A 114 -3.83 3.35 -10.91
C ALA A 114 -3.21 1.99 -11.28
N GLN A 115 -2.03 1.97 -11.92
CA GLN A 115 -1.28 0.75 -12.22
C GLN A 115 -0.91 -0.02 -10.95
N ASN A 116 -0.36 0.67 -9.94
CA ASN A 116 0.00 0.05 -8.67
C ASN A 116 -1.23 -0.53 -7.96
N GLN A 117 -2.36 0.17 -7.97
CA GLN A 117 -3.59 -0.36 -7.37
C GLN A 117 -4.14 -1.57 -8.13
N SER A 118 -4.10 -1.58 -9.46
CA SER A 118 -4.50 -2.76 -10.26
C SER A 118 -3.65 -3.99 -9.88
N ARG A 119 -2.33 -3.83 -9.76
CA ARG A 119 -1.41 -4.90 -9.30
C ARG A 119 -1.73 -5.36 -7.88
N ASN A 120 -2.00 -4.43 -6.96
CA ASN A 120 -2.36 -4.76 -5.59
C ASN A 120 -3.67 -5.57 -5.53
N THR A 121 -4.68 -5.20 -6.33
CA THR A 121 -5.94 -5.96 -6.42
C THR A 121 -5.70 -7.38 -6.95
N ILE A 122 -4.85 -7.55 -7.96
CA ILE A 122 -4.45 -8.88 -8.47
C ILE A 122 -3.72 -9.68 -7.39
N GLN A 123 -2.82 -9.04 -6.63
CA GLN A 123 -2.13 -9.72 -5.52
C GLN A 123 -3.11 -10.16 -4.43
N THR A 124 -4.10 -9.32 -4.09
CA THR A 124 -5.18 -9.70 -3.16
C THR A 124 -5.96 -10.91 -3.68
N LEU A 125 -6.28 -10.96 -4.98
CA LEU A 125 -6.95 -12.10 -5.60
C LEU A 125 -6.09 -13.39 -5.53
N ILE A 126 -4.78 -13.28 -5.80
CA ILE A 126 -3.84 -14.41 -5.67
C ILE A 126 -3.79 -14.89 -4.22
N ASN A 127 -3.66 -13.97 -3.25
CA ASN A 127 -3.63 -14.29 -1.83
C ASN A 127 -4.95 -14.92 -1.35
N LEU A 128 -6.08 -14.55 -1.96
CA LEU A 128 -7.38 -15.16 -1.68
C LEU A 128 -7.42 -16.63 -2.12
N LYS A 129 -6.84 -16.95 -3.28
CA LYS A 129 -6.76 -18.33 -3.81
C LYS A 129 -5.72 -19.20 -3.11
N GLN A 130 -4.63 -18.57 -2.68
CA GLN A 130 -3.50 -19.23 -2.04
C GLN A 130 -3.16 -18.45 -0.78
N PRO A 131 -3.97 -18.59 0.29
CA PRO A 131 -3.65 -17.97 1.56
C PRO A 131 -2.28 -18.48 1.98
N SER A 132 -1.30 -17.58 2.04
CA SER A 132 0.10 -17.90 2.32
C SER A 132 0.15 -18.79 3.56
N GLN A 133 0.57 -20.05 3.41
CA GLN A 133 0.66 -20.99 4.54
C GLN A 133 1.75 -20.63 5.57
N THR A 134 2.38 -19.47 5.42
CA THR A 134 3.61 -19.05 6.10
C THR A 134 3.39 -18.13 7.30
N SER A 135 2.22 -18.09 7.93
CA SER A 135 2.05 -17.36 9.19
C SER A 135 1.26 -18.11 10.25
N PHE A 136 1.60 -19.38 10.46
CA PHE A 136 1.38 -20.03 11.75
C PHE A 136 2.58 -20.91 12.14
N ILE A 137 3.76 -20.31 12.28
CA ILE A 137 4.60 -20.75 13.40
C ILE A 137 3.88 -20.23 14.63
N LYS A 138 2.91 -21.04 15.08
CA LYS A 138 2.41 -21.05 16.43
C LYS A 138 3.68 -21.06 17.29
N GLN A 139 4.05 -19.92 17.88
CA GLN A 139 5.04 -19.90 18.95
C GLN A 139 4.47 -20.78 20.04
N ALA A 140 4.76 -22.08 19.96
CA ALA A 140 4.52 -23.03 21.00
C ALA A 140 5.43 -22.58 22.14
N ASN A 141 4.83 -21.95 23.16
CA ASN A 141 5.35 -21.82 24.51
C ASN A 141 6.88 -21.99 24.64
N ILE A 142 7.66 -20.94 24.36
CA ILE A 142 8.98 -20.81 24.97
C ILE A 142 8.77 -20.09 26.30
N ALA A 143 8.12 -20.79 27.22
CA ALA A 143 8.10 -20.47 28.63
C ALA A 143 8.03 -21.81 29.35
N ASN A 144 9.20 -22.32 29.76
CA ASN A 144 9.42 -23.17 30.94
C ASN A 144 10.89 -23.62 31.01
N GLY A 145 11.77 -22.65 31.14
CA GLY A 145 13.13 -22.87 31.60
C GLY A 145 13.62 -21.56 32.23
N HIS A 146 14.17 -21.66 33.45
CA HIS A 146 14.80 -20.54 34.16
C HIS A 146 15.90 -19.94 33.28
N GLN A 147 15.56 -18.81 32.64
CA GLN A 147 16.52 -17.98 31.92
C GLN A 147 17.36 -17.25 32.96
N GLN A 148 18.52 -17.81 33.30
CA GLN A 148 19.51 -17.11 34.10
C GLN A 148 20.20 -16.07 33.22
N ILE A 149 19.84 -14.81 33.46
CA ILE A 149 20.58 -13.63 33.05
C ILE A 149 21.73 -13.43 34.03
N ASN A 150 22.94 -13.89 33.68
CA ASN A 150 24.16 -13.52 34.41
C ASN A 150 24.60 -12.11 33.98
N ASN A 151 24.02 -11.10 34.61
CA ASN A 151 24.50 -9.72 34.57
C ASN A 151 24.84 -9.32 36.01
N GLY A 152 26.14 -9.26 36.34
CA GLY A 152 26.63 -8.73 37.62
C GLY A 152 27.61 -9.63 38.36
N VAL A 153 28.80 -9.09 38.58
CA VAL A 153 29.95 -9.59 39.36
C VAL A 153 29.57 -10.03 40.78
N ALA A 154 30.08 -11.17 41.26
CA ALA A 154 31.05 -11.26 42.38
C ALA A 154 31.15 -12.66 43.04
N GLN A 155 32.35 -12.91 43.58
CA GLN A 155 32.76 -13.89 44.60
C GLN A 155 33.08 -15.31 44.13
N SER A 156 34.16 -15.96 44.55
CA SER A 156 35.29 -15.65 45.46
C SER A 156 36.23 -16.87 45.42
N SER A 157 37.56 -16.74 45.48
CA SER A 157 38.39 -16.99 46.69
C SER A 157 39.83 -17.35 46.25
N PRO A 158 40.84 -17.43 47.13
CA PRO A 158 41.25 -16.52 48.20
C PRO A 158 42.78 -16.21 48.16
N GLU A 159 43.28 -15.39 49.11
CA GLU A 159 44.68 -15.31 49.59
C GLU A 159 45.76 -14.49 48.85
N ASN A 160 46.02 -13.31 49.45
CA ASN A 160 47.32 -12.83 49.98
C ASN A 160 48.44 -12.27 49.07
N LEU A 161 49.03 -11.16 49.58
CA LEU A 161 50.39 -10.61 49.38
C LEU A 161 50.62 -9.45 48.37
N SER A 162 50.63 -8.25 48.97
CA SER A 162 51.64 -7.17 48.86
C SER A 162 52.10 -6.65 47.49
N ASN A 163 51.81 -5.35 47.30
CA ASN A 163 52.74 -4.25 47.02
C ASN A 163 53.72 -4.35 45.82
N GLN A 164 53.60 -3.39 44.90
CA GLN A 164 54.63 -2.66 44.12
C GLN A 164 54.01 -2.21 42.78
N SER A 165 54.21 -1.04 42.16
CA SER A 165 54.84 0.25 42.42
C SER A 165 54.63 1.10 41.14
N ASN A 166 54.46 2.43 41.28
CA ASN A 166 55.00 3.55 40.46
C ASN A 166 54.95 3.49 38.90
N GLU A 167 54.64 4.51 38.09
CA GLU A 167 54.84 5.96 38.16
C GLU A 167 54.11 6.61 36.95
N LEU A 168 53.76 7.90 37.08
CA LEU A 168 53.27 8.78 36.03
C LEU A 168 54.17 8.79 34.77
N LEU A 169 53.58 8.94 33.58
CA LEU A 169 54.20 9.72 32.50
C LEU A 169 53.13 10.45 31.68
N GLU A 170 53.20 11.78 31.70
CA GLU A 170 52.33 12.70 30.95
C GLU A 170 52.70 12.72 29.45
N VAL A 171 51.65 12.81 28.63
CA VAL A 171 51.46 13.62 27.40
C VAL A 171 52.68 13.97 26.53
N GLN A 172 52.66 13.56 25.25
CA GLN A 172 52.67 14.50 24.10
C GLN A 172 52.46 13.83 22.72
N ASP A 173 51.44 14.35 22.03
CA ASP A 173 51.37 14.77 20.62
C ASP A 173 52.10 14.01 19.49
N GLY A 174 51.35 13.63 18.45
CA GLY A 174 51.93 13.17 17.19
C GLY A 174 50.94 12.73 16.10
N LYS A 175 50.35 13.72 15.42
CA LYS A 175 49.68 13.74 14.10
C LYS A 175 49.48 12.45 13.25
N TRP A 176 48.22 12.35 12.77
CA TRP A 176 47.75 12.03 11.39
C TRP A 176 48.22 10.74 10.70
N LEU A 177 47.25 9.89 10.32
CA LEU A 177 47.31 9.20 9.03
C LEU A 177 45.89 8.95 8.46
N ASP A 178 45.69 9.65 7.35
CA ASP A 178 44.70 9.57 6.28
C ASP A 178 44.32 8.14 5.87
N ARG A 179 43.02 7.88 5.61
CA ARG A 179 42.55 6.69 4.88
C ARG A 179 41.89 7.14 3.58
N GLY A 180 42.70 7.29 2.54
CA GLY A 180 42.22 7.31 1.17
C GLY A 180 41.82 5.90 0.69
N LYS A 181 40.64 5.79 0.06
CA LYS A 181 40.47 5.09 -1.24
C LYS A 181 39.13 5.44 -1.89
N LYS A 182 39.20 6.11 -3.03
CA LYS A 182 38.14 6.37 -4.01
C LYS A 182 38.11 5.19 -4.99
N ALA A 183 36.93 4.65 -5.30
CA ALA A 183 36.76 3.68 -6.39
C ALA A 183 36.37 4.44 -7.68
N GLU A 184 37.02 4.05 -8.76
CA GLU A 184 37.10 4.74 -10.04
C GLU A 184 36.06 4.21 -11.04
N THR A 185 35.66 5.10 -11.93
CA THR A 185 34.75 4.91 -13.06
C THR A 185 35.50 4.20 -14.19
N GLU A 186 34.98 3.09 -14.71
CA GLU A 186 35.54 2.48 -15.92
C GLU A 186 35.01 3.20 -17.17
N GLY A 187 35.93 3.83 -17.88
CA GLY A 187 35.74 4.31 -19.25
C GLY A 187 36.40 3.32 -20.22
N VAL A 188 35.63 2.86 -21.22
CA VAL A 188 36.19 2.26 -22.43
C VAL A 188 36.42 3.38 -23.43
N ASN A 189 37.69 3.71 -23.65
CA ASN A 189 38.13 4.67 -24.65
C ASN A 189 38.47 3.94 -25.96
N SER A 190 38.16 4.56 -27.10
CA SER A 190 38.94 4.40 -28.33
C SER A 190 38.86 5.68 -29.14
N GLU A 191 39.97 6.41 -29.10
CA GLU A 191 40.32 7.58 -29.90
C GLU A 191 40.67 7.18 -31.34
N LEU A 192 40.43 8.11 -32.28
CA LEU A 192 41.42 8.78 -33.14
C LEU A 192 40.67 9.72 -34.12
N GLU A 193 40.83 11.05 -33.97
CA GLU A 193 41.58 11.98 -34.87
C GLU A 193 40.87 12.35 -36.19
N THR A 194 40.96 13.54 -36.80
CA THR A 194 41.09 14.97 -36.43
C THR A 194 40.92 15.76 -37.76
N MET A 195 40.48 17.01 -37.65
CA MET A 195 40.57 18.12 -38.62
C MET A 195 39.62 18.20 -39.83
N GLY A 196 38.93 19.35 -39.90
CA GLY A 196 38.25 19.86 -41.09
C GLY A 196 37.40 21.10 -40.82
N GLU A 197 38.01 22.21 -40.42
CA GLU A 197 37.36 23.52 -40.35
C GLU A 197 37.39 24.17 -41.74
N ILE A 198 36.22 24.41 -42.38
CA ILE A 198 36.11 25.35 -43.50
C ILE A 198 34.80 26.15 -43.40
N HIS A 199 34.97 27.45 -43.17
CA HIS A 199 33.98 28.51 -43.35
C HIS A 199 33.70 28.81 -44.84
N ARG A 200 32.47 29.26 -45.12
CA ARG A 200 32.12 30.50 -45.88
C ARG A 200 30.99 30.30 -46.89
N GLY A 201 30.00 31.21 -46.79
CA GLY A 201 28.96 31.43 -47.80
C GLY A 201 27.93 32.46 -47.35
N GLU A 202 28.35 33.72 -47.15
CA GLU A 202 27.43 34.87 -47.19
C GLU A 202 26.82 34.95 -48.59
N ASN A 203 25.51 35.21 -48.68
CA ASN A 203 25.00 36.07 -49.72
C ASN A 203 23.68 36.75 -49.33
N SER A 204 23.61 37.97 -49.80
CA SER A 204 22.73 39.08 -49.50
C SER A 204 21.34 38.96 -50.14
N SER A 205 20.33 39.43 -49.42
CA SER A 205 19.03 39.80 -50.00
C SER A 205 18.60 41.16 -49.43
N GLY A 206 19.05 42.23 -50.08
CA GLY A 206 18.43 43.54 -50.02
C GLY A 206 17.59 43.75 -51.27
N GLN A 207 16.27 43.88 -51.10
CA GLN A 207 15.36 44.42 -52.10
C GLN A 207 14.78 45.72 -51.54
N SER A 208 15.13 46.83 -52.17
CA SER A 208 14.38 48.08 -52.29
C SER A 208 14.90 48.81 -53.51
#